data_AF-A0A2D6GXM9-F1
#
_entry.id   AF-A0A2D6GXM9-F1
#
_cell.length_a   1.000
_cell.length_b   1.000
_cell.length_c   1.000
_cell.angle_alpha   90.00
_cell.angle_beta   90.00
_cell.angle_gamma   90.00
#
_symmetry.space_group_name_H-M   'P 1'
#
loop_
_entity.id
_entity.type
_entity.pdbx_description
1 polymer ?
#
loop_
_entity_poly.entity_id
_entity_poly.type
_entity_poly.pdbx_seq_one_letter_code
_entity_poly.pdbx_strand_id
1 'polypeptide(L)'
;MNSRGFGNVGIVIGAFVILIIAWVSSGGPSKALLHGPLLRPIDIPIVPGATPDGGSFDTTSSEDISSGDSSVTSDTQISSGNSPFKGRVEIVHSSFAAKETDANKEYIRLRVSRSASEAISLSGWTLKSIVSSARYEIPKATRVSSSGLTAVDTKVLVEPGGEVVVVTGRSPNGVSFLVNKCSGYWEQFQDFTPSISRQCPSPEEEFLVTGQSFIGFGNDCVDFIERMPRCKIHTGELPVEFPLSCRSFITSEINYPKCVERHVNDSDFYKNEWRVYLNRSQEVWREKRELITLYDRNGLIVDTFSY
;
A
#
# COMPACT_ATOMS: atom_id res chain seq x y z
N MET A 1 6.77 62.74 -23.08
CA MET A 1 7.08 61.54 -23.89
C MET A 1 8.13 60.72 -23.14
N ASN A 2 7.76 59.56 -22.59
CA ASN A 2 8.72 58.62 -21.98
C ASN A 2 8.55 57.25 -22.65
N SER A 3 9.51 56.86 -23.48
CA SER A 3 9.57 55.54 -24.11
C SER A 3 10.89 54.87 -23.75
N ARG A 4 10.87 54.04 -22.70
CA ARG A 4 11.92 53.10 -22.34
C ARG A 4 11.26 51.89 -21.66
N GLY A 5 11.32 50.71 -22.29
CA GLY A 5 10.67 49.51 -21.72
C GLY A 5 10.57 48.25 -22.59
N PHE A 6 11.05 48.24 -23.84
CA PHE A 6 10.90 47.08 -24.73
C PHE A 6 12.18 46.28 -25.05
N GLY A 7 13.37 46.75 -24.65
CA GLY A 7 14.64 46.08 -25.01
C GLY A 7 14.87 44.71 -24.34
N ASN A 8 14.39 44.52 -23.11
CA ASN A 8 14.75 43.35 -22.31
C ASN A 8 13.85 42.12 -22.56
N VAL A 9 12.59 42.32 -22.97
CA VAL A 9 11.63 41.23 -23.16
C VAL A 9 12.04 40.32 -24.34
N GLY A 10 12.53 40.89 -25.44
CA GLY A 10 13.02 40.13 -26.58
C GLY A 10 14.22 39.24 -26.26
N ILE A 11 15.13 39.71 -25.38
CA ILE A 11 16.31 38.95 -24.96
C ILE A 11 15.90 37.74 -24.10
N VAL A 12 14.97 37.92 -23.16
CA VAL A 12 14.47 36.82 -22.31
C VAL A 12 13.74 35.77 -23.14
N ILE A 13 12.87 36.18 -24.07
CA ILE A 13 12.16 35.24 -24.96
C ILE A 13 13.15 34.49 -25.86
N GLY A 14 14.14 35.18 -26.44
CA GLY A 14 15.19 34.54 -27.24
C GLY A 14 15.98 33.48 -26.46
N ALA A 15 16.36 33.77 -25.21
CA ALA A 15 17.06 32.82 -24.36
C ALA A 15 16.23 31.55 -24.06
N PHE A 16 14.93 31.70 -23.78
CA PHE A 16 14.03 30.56 -23.56
C PHE A 16 13.86 29.70 -24.82
N VAL A 17 13.72 30.31 -26.00
CA VAL A 17 13.61 29.57 -27.27
C VAL A 17 14.88 28.77 -27.55
N ILE A 18 16.07 29.35 -27.33
CA ILE A 18 17.35 28.65 -27.50
C ILE A 18 17.48 27.48 -26.52
N LEU A 19 17.10 27.65 -25.25
CA LEU A 19 17.10 26.58 -24.25
C LEU A 19 16.15 25.42 -24.62
N ILE A 20 14.95 25.72 -25.13
CA ILE A 20 14.00 24.70 -25.58
C ILE A 20 14.54 23.94 -26.79
N ILE A 21 15.13 24.63 -27.78
CA ILE A 21 15.74 23.99 -28.96
C ILE A 21 16.91 23.10 -28.54
N ALA A 22 17.80 23.58 -27.67
CA ALA A 22 18.92 22.81 -27.14
C ALA A 22 18.45 21.56 -26.37
N TRP A 23 17.40 21.69 -25.55
CA TRP A 23 16.80 20.60 -24.79
C TRP A 23 16.16 19.54 -25.70
N VAL A 24 15.45 19.95 -26.76
CA VAL A 24 14.91 19.03 -27.78
C VAL A 24 16.03 18.34 -28.54
N SER A 25 17.06 19.06 -29.00
CA SER A 25 18.19 18.47 -29.75
C SER A 25 19.07 17.53 -28.92
N SER A 26 19.13 17.74 -27.60
CA SER A 26 19.86 16.86 -26.66
C SER A 26 19.07 15.59 -26.28
N GLY A 27 17.84 15.42 -26.77
CA GLY A 27 17.07 14.18 -26.68
C GLY A 27 15.86 14.19 -25.75
N GLY A 28 15.51 15.34 -25.16
CA GLY A 28 14.30 15.49 -24.36
C GLY A 28 14.22 14.57 -23.13
N PRO A 29 13.01 14.28 -22.60
CA PRO A 29 12.85 13.53 -21.36
C PRO A 29 13.09 12.01 -21.54
N SER A 30 13.19 11.54 -22.78
CA SER A 30 13.29 10.12 -23.15
C SER A 30 14.65 9.48 -22.85
N LYS A 31 15.61 10.19 -22.26
CA LYS A 31 16.93 9.67 -21.87
C LYS A 31 17.24 9.72 -20.37
N ALA A 32 16.29 10.15 -19.53
CA ALA A 32 16.48 10.21 -18.07
C ALA A 32 16.37 8.84 -17.35
N LEU A 33 16.28 7.72 -18.07
CA LEU A 33 16.03 6.38 -17.52
C LEU A 33 16.91 5.27 -18.12
N LEU A 34 18.23 5.47 -18.30
CA LEU A 34 19.11 4.31 -18.63
C LEU A 34 20.62 4.43 -18.32
N HIS A 35 21.02 5.11 -17.24
CA HIS A 35 22.41 5.09 -16.75
C HIS A 35 22.51 4.85 -15.24
N GLY A 36 22.06 3.67 -14.79
CA GLY A 36 22.51 3.07 -13.53
C GLY A 36 23.83 2.30 -13.74
N PRO A 37 24.65 2.08 -12.69
CA PRO A 37 25.96 1.43 -12.84
C PRO A 37 25.83 -0.03 -13.29
N LEU A 38 26.63 -0.41 -14.29
CA LEU A 38 26.71 -1.76 -14.83
C LEU A 38 27.30 -2.73 -13.79
N LEU A 39 26.43 -3.49 -13.12
CA LEU A 39 26.85 -4.73 -12.46
C LEU A 39 27.20 -5.74 -13.56
N ARG A 40 28.49 -6.03 -13.71
CA ARG A 40 28.95 -7.16 -14.53
C ARG A 40 28.47 -8.46 -13.88
N PRO A 41 28.11 -9.50 -14.66
CA PRO A 41 27.92 -10.83 -14.11
C PRO A 41 29.21 -11.28 -13.41
N ILE A 42 29.06 -11.92 -12.25
CA ILE A 42 30.18 -12.50 -11.51
C ILE A 42 30.52 -13.84 -12.16
N ASP A 43 31.66 -13.92 -12.82
CA ASP A 43 32.25 -15.18 -13.24
C ASP A 43 32.67 -15.97 -11.99
N ILE A 44 31.96 -17.05 -11.68
CA ILE A 44 32.29 -17.96 -10.58
C ILE A 44 33.45 -18.87 -11.05
N PRO A 45 34.60 -18.90 -10.36
CA PRO A 45 35.69 -19.79 -10.73
C PRO A 45 35.31 -21.25 -10.47
N ILE A 46 35.29 -22.07 -11.52
CA ILE A 46 35.21 -23.53 -11.39
C ILE A 46 36.55 -24.02 -10.83
N VAL A 47 36.54 -24.54 -9.60
CA VAL A 47 37.70 -25.22 -9.01
C VAL A 47 37.76 -26.66 -9.52
N PRO A 48 38.86 -27.10 -10.15
CA PRO A 48 39.00 -28.48 -10.62
C PRO A 48 39.60 -29.39 -9.52
N GLY A 49 39.09 -30.63 -9.43
CA GLY A 49 39.84 -31.74 -8.82
C GLY A 49 39.17 -32.47 -7.64
N ALA A 50 38.27 -33.40 -7.95
CA ALA A 50 38.09 -34.63 -7.17
C ALA A 50 37.43 -35.71 -8.05
N THR A 51 38.18 -36.76 -8.38
CA THR A 51 37.74 -38.03 -8.98
C THR A 51 38.06 -39.15 -7.99
N PRO A 52 37.77 -40.44 -8.27
CA PRO A 52 36.47 -41.00 -8.66
C PRO A 52 36.11 -42.23 -7.80
N ASP A 53 34.83 -42.60 -7.79
CA ASP A 53 34.34 -43.99 -7.59
C ASP A 53 32.86 -44.01 -8.02
N GLY A 54 32.31 -45.02 -8.69
CA GLY A 54 32.88 -46.27 -9.19
C GLY A 54 31.71 -47.20 -9.54
N GLY A 55 31.39 -47.39 -10.83
CA GLY A 55 30.18 -48.12 -11.23
C GLY A 55 29.92 -48.26 -12.73
N SER A 56 30.47 -49.32 -13.34
CA SER A 56 29.84 -50.05 -14.47
C SER A 56 28.40 -50.48 -14.06
N PHE A 57 27.40 -50.77 -14.89
CA PHE A 57 27.25 -51.23 -16.29
C PHE A 57 25.73 -51.04 -16.68
N ASP A 58 25.21 -51.15 -17.90
CA ASP A 58 25.78 -51.46 -19.23
C ASP A 58 24.91 -50.89 -20.38
N THR A 59 25.45 -50.94 -21.60
CA THR A 59 24.87 -51.07 -22.96
C THR A 59 23.36 -51.36 -23.12
N THR A 60 22.67 -50.68 -24.06
CA THR A 60 22.09 -51.25 -25.32
C THR A 60 21.34 -50.20 -26.18
N SER A 61 21.52 -50.31 -27.51
CA SER A 61 20.82 -49.73 -28.69
C SER A 61 19.27 -49.76 -28.66
N SER A 62 18.47 -49.19 -29.58
CA SER A 62 18.55 -48.16 -30.66
C SER A 62 17.12 -48.09 -31.27
N GLU A 63 16.69 -46.94 -31.81
CA GLU A 63 15.62 -46.80 -32.85
C GLU A 63 14.19 -47.33 -32.45
N ASP A 64 13.04 -46.89 -33.00
CA ASP A 64 12.73 -46.03 -34.15
C ASP A 64 11.30 -45.42 -34.08
N ILE A 65 11.12 -44.22 -34.67
CA ILE A 65 10.01 -43.69 -35.52
C ILE A 65 8.49 -43.74 -35.11
N SER A 66 7.80 -42.62 -35.45
CA SER A 66 6.34 -42.42 -35.69
C SER A 66 5.35 -42.36 -34.50
N SER A 67 4.17 -41.70 -34.60
CA SER A 67 3.64 -40.62 -35.47
C SER A 67 2.24 -40.21 -34.97
N GLY A 68 1.88 -38.92 -34.99
CA GLY A 68 0.56 -38.41 -34.59
C GLY A 68 0.33 -38.37 -33.06
N ASP A 69 -0.51 -37.50 -32.49
CA ASP A 69 -1.49 -36.58 -33.07
C ASP A 69 -1.46 -35.22 -32.34
N SER A 70 -2.05 -34.18 -32.94
CA SER A 70 -2.05 -32.81 -32.41
C SER A 70 -3.23 -32.53 -31.47
N SER A 71 -3.02 -31.56 -30.58
CA SER A 71 -4.07 -30.75 -29.94
C SER A 71 -5.20 -31.48 -29.20
N VAL A 72 -5.03 -31.63 -27.88
CA VAL A 72 -6.02 -31.06 -26.96
C VAL A 72 -5.31 -30.04 -26.09
N THR A 73 -5.63 -28.77 -26.31
CA THR A 73 -5.24 -27.66 -25.45
C THR A 73 -5.66 -27.94 -24.01
N SER A 74 -4.74 -27.77 -23.06
CA SER A 74 -5.09 -27.74 -21.64
C SER A 74 -6.00 -26.55 -21.36
N ASP A 75 -7.31 -26.77 -21.48
CA ASP A 75 -8.31 -25.79 -21.11
C ASP A 75 -8.03 -25.34 -19.67
N THR A 76 -7.82 -24.03 -19.52
CA THR A 76 -7.94 -23.39 -18.22
C THR A 76 -9.39 -23.57 -17.81
N GLN A 77 -9.68 -24.61 -17.03
CA GLN A 77 -11.01 -24.80 -16.45
C GLN A 77 -11.31 -23.61 -15.56
N ILE A 78 -12.05 -22.65 -16.13
CA ILE A 78 -12.83 -21.68 -15.36
C ILE A 78 -13.86 -22.52 -14.62
N SER A 79 -13.51 -22.93 -13.40
CA SER A 79 -14.42 -23.68 -12.56
C SER A 79 -15.62 -22.79 -12.24
N SER A 80 -16.73 -23.06 -12.92
CA SER A 80 -18.03 -22.39 -12.78
C SER A 80 -18.73 -22.86 -11.49
N GLY A 81 -18.04 -22.68 -10.37
CA GLY A 81 -18.45 -23.11 -9.05
C GLY A 81 -18.49 -21.97 -8.04
N ASN A 82 -19.26 -22.19 -6.97
CA ASN A 82 -19.18 -21.36 -5.78
C ASN A 82 -17.88 -21.67 -5.03
N SER A 83 -17.19 -20.64 -4.57
CA SER A 83 -16.03 -20.75 -3.70
C SER A 83 -16.41 -21.37 -2.35
N PRO A 84 -15.55 -22.16 -1.70
CA PRO A 84 -15.74 -22.53 -0.30
C PRO A 84 -15.78 -21.32 0.65
N PHE A 85 -15.38 -20.13 0.21
CA PHE A 85 -15.47 -18.89 0.99
C PHE A 85 -16.82 -18.16 0.85
N LYS A 86 -17.75 -18.65 0.01
CA LYS A 86 -19.09 -18.08 -0.13
C LYS A 86 -19.83 -18.07 1.22
N GLY A 87 -20.38 -16.90 1.60
CA GLY A 87 -21.00 -16.69 2.91
C GLY A 87 -20.02 -16.62 4.10
N ARG A 88 -18.71 -16.80 3.87
CA ARG A 88 -17.63 -16.51 4.84
C ARG A 88 -16.91 -15.21 4.53
N VAL A 89 -16.88 -14.80 3.27
CA VAL A 89 -16.44 -13.48 2.81
C VAL A 89 -17.55 -12.87 1.96
N GLU A 90 -17.90 -11.61 2.22
CA GLU A 90 -18.99 -10.88 1.56
C GLU A 90 -18.51 -9.52 1.03
N ILE A 91 -19.16 -9.02 -0.02
CA ILE A 91 -19.11 -7.61 -0.42
C ILE A 91 -20.11 -6.84 0.46
N VAL A 92 -19.71 -5.73 1.07
CA VAL A 92 -20.61 -4.93 1.92
C VAL A 92 -21.52 -4.08 1.02
N HIS A 93 -22.73 -4.59 0.76
CA HIS A 93 -23.70 -4.06 -0.21
C HIS A 93 -24.22 -2.63 0.07
N SER A 94 -23.88 -2.00 1.20
CA SER A 94 -24.25 -0.61 1.52
C SER A 94 -23.22 0.44 1.07
N SER A 95 -22.19 0.05 0.30
CA SER A 95 -21.14 0.96 -0.15
C SER A 95 -21.62 1.89 -1.28
N PHE A 96 -22.24 3.03 -0.92
CA PHE A 96 -22.46 4.15 -1.85
C PHE A 96 -21.16 4.61 -2.53
N ALA A 97 -20.00 4.41 -1.87
CA ALA A 97 -18.70 4.73 -2.41
C ALA A 97 -18.25 3.85 -3.59
N ALA A 98 -18.91 2.73 -3.88
CA ALA A 98 -18.67 2.03 -5.15
C ALA A 98 -19.17 2.85 -6.37
N LYS A 99 -19.94 3.92 -6.13
CA LYS A 99 -20.54 4.81 -7.15
C LYS A 99 -19.79 6.14 -7.29
N GLU A 100 -18.71 6.36 -6.55
CA GLU A 100 -17.96 7.63 -6.57
C GLU A 100 -17.18 7.80 -7.87
N THR A 101 -17.12 9.03 -8.37
CA THR A 101 -16.43 9.37 -9.63
C THR A 101 -14.99 9.85 -9.41
N ASP A 102 -14.61 10.12 -8.16
CA ASP A 102 -13.22 10.30 -7.76
C ASP A 102 -12.63 8.94 -7.38
N ALA A 103 -11.65 8.47 -8.14
CA ALA A 103 -10.93 7.21 -7.87
C ALA A 103 -10.45 7.08 -6.42
N ASN A 104 -10.06 8.18 -5.77
CA ASN A 104 -9.54 8.17 -4.40
C ASN A 104 -10.64 8.06 -3.35
N LYS A 105 -11.91 8.25 -3.74
CA LYS A 105 -13.11 8.05 -2.92
C LYS A 105 -13.89 6.81 -3.31
N GLU A 106 -13.68 6.29 -4.52
CA GLU A 106 -14.26 5.05 -4.99
C GLU A 106 -13.66 3.84 -4.26
N TYR A 107 -14.49 3.10 -3.53
CA TYR A 107 -14.04 1.90 -2.83
C TYR A 107 -15.12 0.84 -2.62
N ILE A 108 -14.66 -0.41 -2.53
CA ILE A 108 -15.45 -1.58 -2.14
C ILE A 108 -14.98 -2.03 -0.76
N ARG A 109 -15.93 -2.43 0.09
CA ARG A 109 -15.63 -3.07 1.37
C ARG A 109 -15.91 -4.56 1.27
N LEU A 110 -14.94 -5.37 1.69
CA LEU A 110 -15.04 -6.82 1.81
C LEU A 110 -14.98 -7.18 3.29
N ARG A 111 -15.87 -8.05 3.77
CA ARG A 111 -15.91 -8.46 5.18
C ARG A 111 -15.73 -9.96 5.32
N VAL A 112 -14.93 -10.39 6.30
CA VAL A 112 -14.87 -11.78 6.76
C VAL A 112 -15.88 -11.97 7.88
N SER A 113 -16.70 -13.01 7.79
CA SER A 113 -17.67 -13.36 8.84
C SER A 113 -16.99 -13.60 10.18
N ARG A 114 -17.65 -13.19 11.27
CA ARG A 114 -17.26 -13.54 12.65
C ARG A 114 -17.35 -15.04 12.95
N SER A 115 -18.06 -15.81 12.12
CA SER A 115 -18.15 -17.27 12.20
C SER A 115 -17.06 -18.01 11.42
N ALA A 116 -16.11 -17.30 10.80
CA ALA A 116 -14.93 -17.94 10.23
C ALA A 116 -14.06 -18.54 11.34
N SER A 117 -13.56 -19.76 11.14
CA SER A 117 -12.73 -20.50 12.10
C SER A 117 -11.26 -20.07 12.12
N GLU A 118 -10.81 -19.35 11.09
CA GLU A 118 -9.43 -18.97 10.84
C GLU A 118 -9.37 -17.71 9.97
N ALA A 119 -8.20 -17.08 9.94
CA ALA A 119 -7.95 -15.91 9.10
C ALA A 119 -7.90 -16.27 7.61
N ILE A 120 -8.47 -15.41 6.75
CA ILE A 120 -8.59 -15.67 5.31
C ILE A 120 -7.65 -14.73 4.53
N SER A 121 -6.81 -15.30 3.67
CA SER A 121 -5.92 -14.54 2.78
C SER A 121 -6.66 -14.08 1.52
N LEU A 122 -6.92 -12.78 1.39
CA LEU A 122 -7.60 -12.19 0.23
C LEU A 122 -6.64 -11.72 -0.89
N SER A 123 -5.32 -11.66 -0.65
CA SER A 123 -4.37 -11.34 -1.73
C SER A 123 -4.45 -12.36 -2.88
N GLY A 124 -4.48 -11.86 -4.12
CA GLY A 124 -4.66 -12.68 -5.32
C GLY A 124 -6.12 -12.99 -5.67
N TRP A 125 -7.09 -12.57 -4.85
CA TRP A 125 -8.51 -12.61 -5.22
C TRP A 125 -8.80 -11.49 -6.22
N THR A 126 -9.84 -11.66 -7.04
CA THR A 126 -10.15 -10.72 -8.13
C THR A 126 -11.55 -10.15 -8.00
N LEU A 127 -11.67 -8.82 -8.02
CA LEU A 127 -12.92 -8.11 -8.29
C LEU A 127 -13.08 -7.95 -9.80
N LYS A 128 -14.22 -8.38 -10.36
CA LYS A 128 -14.53 -8.18 -11.79
C LYS A 128 -15.92 -7.60 -11.98
N SER A 129 -16.07 -6.78 -13.02
CA SER A 129 -17.37 -6.47 -13.61
C SER A 129 -17.41 -6.89 -15.07
N ILE A 130 -18.53 -7.49 -15.48
CA ILE A 130 -18.84 -7.76 -16.89
C ILE A 130 -19.44 -6.53 -17.59
N VAL A 131 -19.84 -5.50 -16.85
CA VAL A 131 -20.54 -4.31 -17.34
C VAL A 131 -19.55 -3.18 -17.65
N SER A 132 -18.58 -2.93 -16.77
CA SER A 132 -17.46 -2.01 -17.03
C SER A 132 -16.24 -2.70 -17.66
N SER A 133 -16.25 -4.03 -17.79
CA SER A 133 -15.09 -4.87 -18.14
C SER A 133 -13.91 -4.73 -17.15
N ALA A 134 -14.14 -4.15 -15.97
CA ALA A 134 -13.17 -4.05 -14.91
C ALA A 134 -12.69 -5.42 -14.43
N ARG A 135 -11.38 -5.53 -14.18
CA ARG A 135 -10.75 -6.67 -13.52
C ARG A 135 -9.56 -6.20 -12.70
N TYR A 136 -9.64 -6.35 -11.38
CA TYR A 136 -8.56 -5.97 -10.47
C TYR A 136 -8.30 -7.07 -9.44
N GLU A 137 -7.04 -7.44 -9.34
CA GLU A 137 -6.53 -8.33 -8.30
C GLU A 137 -6.30 -7.54 -7.01
N ILE A 138 -6.62 -8.12 -5.86
CA ILE A 138 -6.30 -7.56 -4.54
C ILE A 138 -4.79 -7.76 -4.32
N PRO A 139 -3.96 -6.69 -4.29
CA PRO A 139 -2.51 -6.83 -4.15
C PRO A 139 -2.10 -7.31 -2.74
N LYS A 140 -0.79 -7.47 -2.56
CA LYS A 140 -0.16 -7.59 -1.23
C LYS A 140 -0.12 -6.23 -0.53
N ALA A 141 0.13 -6.25 0.77
CA ALA A 141 0.18 -5.08 1.64
C ALA A 141 1.29 -5.22 2.69
N THR A 142 1.51 -4.19 3.51
CA THR A 142 2.38 -4.28 4.70
C THR A 142 1.56 -4.28 6.00
N ARG A 143 2.02 -5.00 7.03
CA ARG A 143 1.43 -4.92 8.37
C ARG A 143 1.81 -3.62 9.09
N VAL A 144 3.03 -3.14 8.88
CA VAL A 144 3.53 -1.88 9.40
C VAL A 144 4.01 -1.05 8.22
N SER A 145 3.29 0.03 7.91
CA SER A 145 3.80 1.06 7.02
C SER A 145 4.66 1.99 7.85
N SER A 146 5.94 2.11 7.53
CA SER A 146 6.80 3.17 8.04
C SER A 146 7.47 3.86 6.86
N SER A 147 7.46 5.19 6.85
CA SER A 147 8.09 6.02 5.83
C SER A 147 9.55 5.60 5.60
N GLY A 148 9.81 4.91 4.47
CA GLY A 148 11.13 4.43 4.06
C GLY A 148 11.35 2.91 4.04
N LEU A 149 10.45 2.08 4.60
CA LEU A 149 10.59 0.61 4.55
C LEU A 149 9.55 -0.04 3.61
N THR A 150 9.96 -0.32 2.39
CA THR A 150 9.16 -0.86 1.28
C THR A 150 9.02 -2.39 1.27
N ALA A 151 8.91 -3.03 2.45
CA ALA A 151 8.67 -4.47 2.57
C ALA A 151 7.19 -4.86 2.28
N VAL A 152 6.71 -4.53 1.07
CA VAL A 152 5.35 -4.83 0.60
C VAL A 152 5.28 -6.27 0.07
N ASP A 153 5.38 -7.25 0.97
CA ASP A 153 5.21 -8.67 0.60
C ASP A 153 4.28 -9.47 1.54
N THR A 154 3.59 -8.81 2.47
CA THR A 154 2.64 -9.53 3.35
C THR A 154 1.33 -9.78 2.60
N LYS A 155 0.80 -11.00 2.72
CA LYS A 155 -0.57 -11.31 2.27
C LYS A 155 -1.56 -10.50 3.09
N VAL A 156 -2.62 -10.01 2.45
CA VAL A 156 -3.79 -9.43 3.11
C VAL A 156 -4.54 -10.57 3.82
N LEU A 157 -4.12 -10.86 5.06
CA LEU A 157 -4.66 -11.90 5.91
C LEU A 157 -5.65 -11.26 6.90
N VAL A 158 -6.92 -11.65 6.80
CA VAL A 158 -8.03 -10.98 7.48
C VAL A 158 -8.61 -11.91 8.54
N GLU A 159 -8.54 -11.50 9.80
CA GLU A 159 -9.05 -12.27 10.93
C GLU A 159 -10.60 -12.28 10.93
N PRO A 160 -11.26 -13.28 11.55
CA PRO A 160 -12.72 -13.34 11.66
C PRO A 160 -13.36 -12.03 12.14
N GLY A 161 -14.39 -11.56 11.42
CA GLY A 161 -15.03 -10.27 11.67
C GLY A 161 -14.31 -9.04 11.10
N GLY A 162 -13.20 -9.22 10.38
CA GLY A 162 -12.38 -8.16 9.81
C GLY A 162 -12.89 -7.62 8.48
N GLU A 163 -12.33 -6.48 8.07
CA GLU A 163 -12.70 -5.78 6.85
C GLU A 163 -11.48 -5.46 5.97
N VAL A 164 -11.69 -5.41 4.66
CA VAL A 164 -10.73 -4.89 3.68
C VAL A 164 -11.44 -3.80 2.88
N VAL A 165 -10.91 -2.59 2.94
CA VAL A 165 -11.29 -1.49 2.06
C VAL A 165 -10.40 -1.54 0.83
N VAL A 166 -10.97 -1.93 -0.31
CA VAL A 166 -10.31 -1.89 -1.61
C VAL A 166 -10.66 -0.58 -2.30
N VAL A 167 -9.75 0.38 -2.25
CA VAL A 167 -9.85 1.72 -2.84
C VAL A 167 -9.28 1.69 -4.26
N THR A 168 -9.98 2.28 -5.22
CA THR A 168 -9.54 2.31 -6.62
C THR A 168 -8.29 3.17 -6.82
N GLY A 169 -8.25 4.32 -6.14
CA GLY A 169 -7.23 5.36 -6.27
C GLY A 169 -5.85 4.98 -5.74
N ARG A 170 -5.02 6.01 -5.56
CA ARG A 170 -3.66 5.85 -5.04
C ARG A 170 -3.68 5.88 -3.51
N SER A 171 -2.77 5.11 -2.89
CA SER A 171 -2.58 5.23 -1.45
C SER A 171 -1.95 6.59 -1.11
N PRO A 172 -2.51 7.36 -0.15
CA PRO A 172 -1.89 8.60 0.29
C PRO A 172 -0.46 8.40 0.82
N ASN A 173 -0.21 7.30 1.54
CA ASN A 173 1.13 6.94 2.04
C ASN A 173 1.95 6.06 1.07
N GLY A 174 1.49 5.90 -0.17
CA GLY A 174 2.20 5.18 -1.24
C GLY A 174 2.13 3.65 -1.20
N VAL A 175 1.56 3.04 -0.16
CA VAL A 175 1.47 1.57 -0.01
C VAL A 175 0.09 1.10 0.45
N SER A 176 -0.24 -0.18 0.24
CA SER A 176 -1.38 -0.83 0.91
C SER A 176 -0.94 -1.31 2.30
N PHE A 177 -1.78 -1.17 3.32
CA PHE A 177 -1.41 -1.41 4.72
C PHE A 177 -2.53 -1.97 5.60
N LEU A 178 -2.15 -2.64 6.69
CA LEU A 178 -3.01 -2.95 7.83
C LEU A 178 -3.11 -1.72 8.73
N VAL A 179 -4.33 -1.32 9.10
CA VAL A 179 -4.54 -0.23 10.06
C VAL A 179 -4.03 -0.68 11.44
N ASN A 180 -3.34 0.22 12.14
CA ASN A 180 -2.88 0.00 13.50
C ASN A 180 -3.29 1.16 14.42
N LYS A 181 -3.08 0.98 15.73
CA LYS A 181 -3.39 1.96 16.79
C LYS A 181 -2.84 3.36 16.50
N CYS A 182 -1.70 3.45 15.81
CA CYS A 182 -1.02 4.71 15.51
C CYS A 182 -1.43 5.33 14.16
N SER A 183 -2.07 4.59 13.24
CA SER A 183 -2.35 5.02 11.87
C SER A 183 -3.11 6.35 11.75
N GLY A 184 -3.89 6.73 12.78
CA GLY A 184 -4.58 8.01 12.83
C GLY A 184 -3.67 9.24 12.79
N TYR A 185 -2.37 9.13 13.09
CA TYR A 185 -1.41 10.24 12.93
C TYR A 185 -1.23 10.70 11.46
N TRP A 186 -1.48 9.84 10.47
CA TRP A 186 -1.33 10.21 9.05
C TRP A 186 -2.42 11.20 8.59
N GLU A 187 -3.59 11.17 9.23
CA GLU A 187 -4.74 12.06 8.98
C GLU A 187 -4.45 13.55 9.22
N GLN A 188 -3.30 13.90 9.79
CA GLN A 188 -2.87 15.29 9.94
C GLN A 188 -2.29 15.89 8.64
N PHE A 189 -1.72 15.05 7.78
CA PHE A 189 -0.99 15.49 6.58
C PHE A 189 -1.56 14.92 5.28
N GLN A 190 -2.48 13.95 5.38
CA GLN A 190 -3.04 13.20 4.26
C GLN A 190 -4.49 12.82 4.57
N ASP A 191 -5.38 13.00 3.60
CA ASP A 191 -6.76 12.53 3.70
C ASP A 191 -6.87 11.07 3.23
N PHE A 192 -7.48 10.20 4.04
CA PHE A 192 -7.84 8.85 3.66
C PHE A 192 -9.34 8.76 3.41
N THR A 193 -9.75 7.98 2.41
CA THR A 193 -11.17 7.66 2.19
C THR A 193 -11.41 6.14 2.26
N PRO A 194 -12.30 5.67 3.15
CA PRO A 194 -12.84 6.36 4.34
C PRO A 194 -11.72 6.93 5.24
N SER A 195 -12.04 7.86 6.12
CA SER A 195 -11.07 8.32 7.11
C SER A 195 -10.59 7.17 8.00
N ILE A 196 -9.37 7.27 8.52
CA ILE A 196 -8.81 6.37 9.52
C ILE A 196 -9.27 6.82 10.91
N SER A 197 -9.52 5.86 11.80
CA SER A 197 -9.87 6.15 13.20
C SER A 197 -8.76 6.95 13.90
N ARG A 198 -9.10 8.11 14.46
CA ARG A 198 -8.18 8.99 15.20
C ARG A 198 -8.09 8.61 16.68
N GLN A 199 -7.97 7.30 16.96
CA GLN A 199 -7.93 6.68 18.29
C GLN A 199 -6.52 6.22 18.70
N CYS A 200 -5.51 7.06 18.45
CA CYS A 200 -4.15 6.85 18.95
C CYS A 200 -4.11 6.96 20.49
N PRO A 201 -3.04 6.47 21.14
CA PRO A 201 -2.76 6.82 22.53
C PRO A 201 -2.73 8.35 22.70
N SER A 202 -3.14 8.84 23.87
CA SER A 202 -3.02 10.26 24.19
C SER A 202 -1.57 10.62 24.49
N PRO A 203 -1.16 11.88 24.27
CA PRO A 203 0.17 12.33 24.68
C PRO A 203 0.43 12.19 26.18
N GLU A 204 -0.62 12.23 27.01
CA GLU A 204 -0.58 11.87 28.44
C GLU A 204 -0.25 10.37 28.66
N GLU A 205 -0.98 9.45 28.00
CA GLU A 205 -0.72 8.00 28.07
C GLU A 205 0.71 7.68 27.63
N GLU A 206 1.17 8.29 26.53
CA GLU A 206 2.55 8.18 26.03
C GLU A 206 3.58 8.70 27.05
N PHE A 207 3.30 9.84 27.69
CA PHE A 207 4.17 10.43 28.71
C PHE A 207 4.35 9.51 29.91
N LEU A 208 3.25 9.01 30.47
CA LEU A 208 3.25 8.09 31.61
C LEU A 208 4.06 6.81 31.32
N VAL A 209 3.95 6.26 30.10
CA VAL A 209 4.69 5.06 29.68
C VAL A 209 6.21 5.28 29.59
N THR A 210 6.69 6.51 29.37
CA THR A 210 8.13 6.79 29.37
C THR A 210 8.80 6.69 30.76
N GLY A 211 8.01 6.67 31.84
CA GLY A 211 8.53 6.68 33.21
C GLY A 211 9.29 7.96 33.59
N GLN A 212 9.17 9.03 32.79
CA GLN A 212 9.84 10.30 33.06
C GLN A 212 9.18 11.04 34.23
N SER A 213 10.01 11.67 35.07
CA SER A 213 9.51 12.41 36.23
C SER A 213 8.98 13.78 35.82
N PHE A 214 7.73 14.07 36.22
CA PHE A 214 7.08 15.38 36.10
C PHE A 214 7.96 16.55 36.59
N ILE A 215 8.84 16.30 37.57
CA ILE A 215 9.79 17.30 38.13
C ILE A 215 10.71 17.89 37.05
N GLY A 216 11.07 17.10 36.02
CA GLY A 216 11.93 17.54 34.92
C GLY A 216 11.19 18.24 33.78
N PHE A 217 9.86 18.34 33.83
CA PHE A 217 9.01 18.86 32.75
C PHE A 217 8.36 20.20 33.11
N GLY A 218 8.03 20.41 34.38
CA GLY A 218 7.33 21.61 34.84
C GLY A 218 5.83 21.58 34.53
N ASN A 219 5.02 22.15 35.42
CA ASN A 219 3.56 21.99 35.37
C ASN A 219 2.95 22.50 34.05
N ASP A 220 3.34 23.69 33.58
CA ASP A 220 2.79 24.29 32.35
C ASP A 220 2.99 23.39 31.09
N CYS A 221 4.07 22.60 31.08
CA CYS A 221 4.32 21.60 30.03
C CYS A 221 3.42 20.37 30.18
N VAL A 222 3.27 19.86 31.40
CA VAL A 222 2.42 18.70 31.69
C VAL A 222 0.97 19.03 31.32
N ASP A 223 0.47 20.17 31.79
CA ASP A 223 -0.83 20.74 31.40
C ASP A 223 -0.97 20.91 29.88
N PHE A 224 0.11 21.19 29.15
CA PHE A 224 0.10 21.27 27.69
C PHE A 224 -0.04 19.88 27.06
N ILE A 225 0.75 18.90 27.51
CA ILE A 225 0.72 17.51 27.03
C ILE A 225 -0.66 16.89 27.25
N GLU A 226 -1.25 17.04 28.44
CA GLU A 226 -2.60 16.54 28.76
C GLU A 226 -3.69 17.10 27.84
N ARG A 227 -3.53 18.35 27.37
CA ARG A 227 -4.47 19.01 26.44
C ARG A 227 -4.17 18.75 24.96
N MET A 228 -3.05 18.08 24.62
CA MET A 228 -2.73 17.80 23.22
C MET A 228 -3.71 16.77 22.62
N PRO A 229 -4.32 17.03 21.44
CA PRO A 229 -5.21 16.07 20.80
C PRO A 229 -4.52 14.74 20.45
N ARG A 230 -5.24 13.63 20.62
CA ARG A 230 -4.83 12.31 20.10
C ARG A 230 -4.53 12.38 18.60
N CYS A 231 -3.58 11.56 18.14
CA CYS A 231 -3.14 11.49 16.75
C CYS A 231 -2.63 12.82 16.14
N LYS A 232 -2.14 13.78 16.95
CA LYS A 232 -1.66 15.06 16.45
C LYS A 232 -0.22 15.35 16.87
N ILE A 233 0.66 15.46 15.88
CA ILE A 233 2.03 15.96 16.01
C ILE A 233 1.98 17.48 16.17
N HIS A 234 2.72 18.01 17.15
CA HIS A 234 2.85 19.45 17.31
C HIS A 234 3.78 20.04 16.23
N THR A 235 3.26 20.96 15.42
CA THR A 235 4.00 21.64 14.33
C THR A 235 4.13 23.15 14.55
N GLY A 236 3.73 23.65 15.72
CA GLY A 236 3.82 25.07 16.07
C GLY A 236 5.12 25.41 16.79
N GLU A 237 5.21 26.67 17.22
CA GLU A 237 6.22 27.08 18.19
C GLU A 237 5.79 26.64 19.59
N LEU A 238 6.72 26.01 20.32
CA LEU A 238 6.55 25.70 21.73
C LEU A 238 7.03 26.88 22.59
N PRO A 239 6.37 27.17 23.73
CA PRO A 239 6.79 28.21 24.65
C PRO A 239 8.26 28.08 25.06
N VAL A 240 8.96 29.21 25.18
CA VAL A 240 10.42 29.25 25.40
C VAL A 240 10.77 28.88 26.83
N GLU A 241 9.85 29.14 27.76
CA GLU A 241 9.86 28.74 29.16
C GLU A 241 9.74 27.23 29.39
N PHE A 242 9.29 26.45 28.39
CA PHE A 242 9.23 24.99 28.53
C PHE A 242 10.64 24.39 28.59
N PRO A 243 10.94 23.52 29.59
CA PRO A 243 12.20 22.81 29.67
C PRO A 243 12.58 22.07 28.38
N LEU A 244 13.87 21.92 28.12
CA LEU A 244 14.36 21.25 26.90
C LEU A 244 13.87 19.79 26.80
N SER A 245 13.75 19.10 27.94
CA SER A 245 13.12 17.79 28.11
C SER A 245 11.69 17.77 27.57
N CYS A 246 10.85 18.69 28.04
CA CYS A 246 9.47 18.89 27.59
C CYS A 246 9.39 19.10 26.07
N ARG A 247 10.17 20.06 25.57
CA ARG A 247 10.16 20.40 24.13
C ARG A 247 10.62 19.23 23.28
N SER A 248 11.64 18.50 23.73
CA SER A 248 12.14 17.28 23.08
C SER A 248 11.08 16.18 23.06
N PHE A 249 10.35 15.96 24.15
CA PHE A 249 9.27 14.98 24.22
C PHE A 249 8.14 15.30 23.25
N ILE A 250 7.61 16.53 23.28
CA ILE A 250 6.50 16.94 22.42
C ILE A 250 6.84 16.80 20.92
N THR A 251 8.07 17.13 20.52
CA THR A 251 8.48 17.06 19.10
C THR A 251 8.95 15.68 18.66
N SER A 252 9.59 14.92 19.55
CA SER A 252 10.29 13.67 19.19
C SER A 252 9.55 12.40 19.59
N GLU A 253 8.67 12.46 20.59
CA GLU A 253 8.00 11.30 21.19
C GLU A 253 6.50 11.17 20.85
N ILE A 254 5.85 12.27 20.45
CA ILE A 254 4.43 12.30 20.05
C ILE A 254 4.31 12.28 18.53
N ASN A 255 4.52 11.10 17.93
CA ASN A 255 4.42 10.88 16.48
C ASN A 255 4.18 9.40 16.13
N TYR A 256 3.89 9.14 14.84
CA TYR A 256 3.64 7.78 14.35
C TYR A 256 4.81 6.80 14.60
N PRO A 257 6.08 7.09 14.21
CA PRO A 257 7.19 6.18 14.49
C PRO A 257 7.33 5.77 15.96
N LYS A 258 7.23 6.72 16.90
CA LYS A 258 7.37 6.45 18.33
C LYS A 258 6.17 5.72 18.95
N CYS A 259 4.96 6.05 18.53
CA CYS A 259 3.78 5.27 18.88
C CYS A 259 3.93 3.81 18.42
N VAL A 260 4.42 3.56 17.20
CA VAL A 260 4.68 2.19 16.72
C VAL A 260 5.79 1.49 17.52
N GLU A 261 6.91 2.18 17.78
CA GLU A 261 8.04 1.66 18.56
C GLU A 261 7.60 1.12 19.94
N ARG A 262 6.72 1.86 20.63
CA ARG A 262 6.15 1.47 21.93
C ARG A 262 5.08 0.39 21.82
N HIS A 263 4.11 0.59 20.93
CA HIS A 263 2.85 -0.15 20.97
C HIS A 263 2.78 -1.35 20.02
N VAL A 264 3.79 -1.62 19.17
CA VAL A 264 3.75 -2.74 18.18
C VAL A 264 3.50 -4.12 18.80
N ASN A 265 3.85 -4.30 20.08
CA ASN A 265 3.67 -5.55 20.84
C ASN A 265 2.34 -5.61 21.63
N ASP A 266 1.53 -4.55 21.61
CA ASP A 266 0.22 -4.55 22.27
C ASP A 266 -0.73 -5.53 21.57
N SER A 267 -1.53 -6.25 22.35
CA SER A 267 -2.51 -7.21 21.83
C SER A 267 -3.57 -6.58 20.92
N ASP A 268 -3.83 -5.28 21.06
CA ASP A 268 -4.75 -4.51 20.23
C ASP A 268 -4.05 -3.56 19.22
N PHE A 269 -2.73 -3.70 19.02
CA PHE A 269 -1.97 -2.82 18.12
C PHE A 269 -2.52 -2.81 16.70
N TYR A 270 -2.66 -3.99 16.08
CA TYR A 270 -3.27 -4.13 14.77
C TYR A 270 -4.79 -4.05 14.90
N LYS A 271 -5.41 -3.20 14.07
CA LYS A 271 -6.87 -3.17 13.94
C LYS A 271 -7.25 -4.13 12.80
N ASN A 272 -8.42 -4.76 12.89
CA ASN A 272 -8.84 -5.78 11.93
C ASN A 272 -9.42 -5.16 10.62
N GLU A 273 -8.67 -4.23 10.04
CA GLU A 273 -9.04 -3.43 8.88
C GLU A 273 -7.82 -3.21 7.96
N TRP A 274 -7.87 -3.73 6.74
CA TRP A 274 -6.85 -3.47 5.72
C TRP A 274 -7.28 -2.35 4.77
N ARG A 275 -6.35 -1.46 4.42
CA ARG A 275 -6.49 -0.48 3.34
C ARG A 275 -5.66 -0.92 2.15
N VAL A 276 -6.35 -1.26 1.07
CA VAL A 276 -5.76 -1.81 -0.14
C VAL A 276 -6.07 -0.89 -1.31
N TYR A 277 -5.05 -0.53 -2.10
CA TYR A 277 -5.14 0.47 -3.14
C TYR A 277 -4.80 -0.12 -4.51
N LEU A 278 -5.67 0.10 -5.50
CA LEU A 278 -5.50 -0.39 -6.87
C LEU A 278 -4.64 0.55 -7.74
N ASN A 279 -4.23 1.70 -7.19
CA ASN A 279 -3.32 2.68 -7.81
C ASN A 279 -3.79 3.21 -9.17
N ARG A 280 -5.11 3.36 -9.34
CA ARG A 280 -5.72 3.97 -10.52
C ARG A 280 -5.86 5.48 -10.35
N SER A 281 -6.07 6.17 -11.47
CA SER A 281 -6.28 7.62 -11.54
C SER A 281 -7.68 8.01 -12.02
N GLN A 282 -8.53 7.01 -12.25
CA GLN A 282 -9.91 7.10 -12.71
C GLN A 282 -10.72 6.05 -11.95
N GLU A 283 -12.00 6.32 -11.78
CA GLU A 283 -13.03 5.40 -11.34
C GLU A 283 -13.09 4.16 -12.26
N VAL A 284 -13.55 3.02 -11.73
CA VAL A 284 -13.54 1.74 -12.47
C VAL A 284 -14.84 0.97 -12.39
N TRP A 285 -15.75 1.38 -11.50
CA TRP A 285 -17.11 0.89 -11.40
C TRP A 285 -18.05 1.97 -11.93
N ARG A 286 -19.15 1.58 -12.58
CA ARG A 286 -20.15 2.54 -13.05
C ARG A 286 -20.91 3.11 -11.86
N GLU A 287 -21.28 4.39 -11.93
CA GLU A 287 -22.16 5.04 -10.94
C GLU A 287 -23.50 4.31 -10.74
N LYS A 288 -24.00 3.63 -11.79
CA LYS A 288 -25.32 2.96 -11.84
C LYS A 288 -25.28 1.71 -12.74
N ARG A 289 -26.12 0.71 -12.42
CA ARG A 289 -26.31 -0.54 -13.17
C ARG A 289 -25.02 -1.34 -13.29
N GLU A 290 -24.35 -1.50 -12.16
CA GLU A 290 -23.09 -2.22 -12.05
C GLU A 290 -23.30 -3.63 -11.48
N LEU A 291 -22.42 -4.56 -11.83
CA LEU A 291 -22.41 -5.94 -11.33
C LEU A 291 -20.97 -6.34 -11.01
N ILE A 292 -20.63 -6.33 -9.73
CA ILE A 292 -19.28 -6.61 -9.22
C ILE A 292 -19.28 -8.01 -8.59
N THR A 293 -18.45 -8.90 -9.12
CA THR A 293 -18.28 -10.26 -8.60
C THR A 293 -16.88 -10.41 -8.01
N LEU A 294 -16.83 -10.90 -6.78
CA LEU A 294 -15.61 -11.29 -6.09
C LEU A 294 -15.29 -12.76 -6.41
N TYR A 295 -14.08 -12.99 -6.91
CA TYR A 295 -13.55 -14.32 -7.20
C TYR A 295 -12.38 -14.63 -6.26
N ASP A 296 -12.30 -15.86 -5.77
CA ASP A 296 -11.12 -16.32 -5.04
C ASP A 296 -9.91 -16.52 -5.97
N ARG A 297 -8.77 -16.89 -5.37
CA ARG A 297 -7.51 -17.12 -6.09
C ARG A 297 -7.58 -18.25 -7.14
N ASN A 298 -8.55 -19.17 -7.03
CA ASN A 298 -8.78 -20.25 -7.99
C ASN A 298 -9.80 -19.86 -9.07
N GLY A 299 -10.35 -18.64 -9.01
CA GLY A 299 -11.37 -18.17 -9.95
C GLY A 299 -12.79 -18.62 -9.63
N LEU A 300 -13.06 -19.15 -8.43
CA LEU A 300 -14.41 -19.51 -7.98
C LEU A 300 -15.17 -18.28 -7.49
N ILE A 301 -16.50 -18.25 -7.67
CA ILE A 301 -17.33 -17.11 -7.25
C ILE A 301 -17.51 -17.16 -5.73
N VAL A 302 -17.02 -16.11 -5.05
CA VAL A 302 -17.24 -15.93 -3.61
C VAL A 302 -18.57 -15.23 -3.39
N ASP A 303 -18.76 -14.06 -4.01
CA ASP A 303 -19.91 -13.20 -3.79
C ASP A 303 -20.16 -12.24 -4.98
N THR A 304 -21.35 -11.67 -5.06
CA THR A 304 -21.80 -10.81 -6.17
C THR A 304 -22.71 -9.68 -5.68
N PHE A 305 -22.33 -8.45 -6.01
CA PHE A 305 -23.03 -7.21 -5.66
C PHE A 305 -23.51 -6.47 -6.92
N SER A 306 -24.71 -5.89 -6.89
CA SER A 306 -25.26 -5.06 -7.98
C SER A 306 -26.08 -3.88 -7.48
N TYR A 307 -26.14 -2.79 -8.26
CA TYR A 307 -26.79 -1.52 -7.86
C TYR A 307 -27.11 -0.56 -9.02
#